data_AF-A0A2T6DHR6-F1
#
_entry.id   AF-A0A2T6DHR6-F1
#
_cell.length_a   1.000
_cell.length_b   1.000
_cell.length_c   1.000
_cell.angle_alpha   90.00
_cell.angle_beta   90.00
_cell.angle_gamma   90.00
#
_symmetry.space_group_name_H-M   'P 1'
#
loop_
_entity.id
_entity.type
_entity.pdbx_description
1 polymer ?
#
loop_
_entity_poly.entity_id
_entity_poly.type
_entity_poly.pdbx_seq_one_letter_code
_entity_poly.pdbx_strand_id
1 'polypeptide(L)'
;MKISTEAEYNAALDRMDTIFSAEVGTPENAEAEALAAAIEDYEKINLPLPEITALQYIAERMHQQGVTLAEFAETLKSTPGIAKALLSGTRPIDAATAVAIAELLCIEGGRSLVTPAVRTAA
;
A
#
# COMPACT_ATOMS: atom_id res chain seq x y z
N MET A 1 21.13 -17.70 8.02
CA MET A 1 20.37 -17.72 9.29
C MET A 1 18.90 -17.86 8.95
N LYS A 2 18.08 -18.53 9.78
CA LYS A 2 16.64 -18.65 9.55
C LYS A 2 15.91 -18.28 10.84
N ILE A 3 14.91 -17.42 10.74
CA ILE A 3 14.04 -17.00 11.85
C ILE A 3 12.74 -17.80 11.75
N SER A 4 12.32 -18.43 12.83
CA SER A 4 11.10 -19.27 12.86
C SER A 4 10.17 -18.93 14.02
N THR A 5 10.61 -18.10 14.96
CA THR A 5 9.82 -17.66 16.12
C THR A 5 9.87 -16.14 16.27
N GLU A 6 8.85 -15.59 16.94
CA GLU A 6 8.80 -14.15 17.24
C GLU A 6 9.96 -13.70 18.14
N ALA A 7 10.43 -14.58 19.05
CA ALA A 7 11.57 -14.28 19.90
C ALA A 7 12.88 -14.15 19.10
N GLU A 8 13.12 -15.04 18.13
CA GLU A 8 14.26 -14.94 17.21
C GLU A 8 14.15 -13.71 16.31
N TYR A 9 12.93 -13.36 15.91
CA TYR A 9 12.66 -12.17 15.10
C TYR A 9 13.00 -10.89 15.87
N ASN A 10 12.52 -10.74 17.10
CA ASN A 10 12.84 -9.59 17.94
C ASN A 10 14.34 -9.49 18.24
N ALA A 11 15.01 -10.62 18.52
CA ALA A 11 16.46 -10.63 18.71
C ALA A 11 17.23 -10.24 17.43
N ALA A 12 16.73 -10.63 16.26
CA ALA A 12 17.31 -10.22 14.98
C ALA A 12 17.13 -8.72 14.73
N LEU A 13 15.98 -8.14 15.07
CA LEU A 13 15.74 -6.69 15.02
C LEU A 13 16.68 -5.94 15.97
N ASP A 14 16.79 -6.35 17.23
CA ASP A 14 17.69 -5.74 18.21
C ASP A 14 19.16 -5.76 17.72
N ARG A 15 19.57 -6.89 17.11
CA ARG A 15 20.91 -7.00 16.53
C ARG A 15 21.07 -6.08 15.32
N MET A 16 20.06 -6.05 14.44
CA MET A 16 20.05 -5.18 13.26
C MET A 16 20.23 -3.71 13.65
N ASP A 17 19.50 -3.22 14.66
CA ASP A 17 19.63 -1.83 15.14
C ASP A 17 21.06 -1.47 15.54
N THR A 18 21.84 -2.45 16.00
CA THR A 18 23.24 -2.26 16.39
C THR A 18 24.19 -2.19 15.19
N ILE A 19 23.90 -2.92 14.10
CA ILE A 19 24.85 -3.13 12.99
C ILE A 19 24.37 -2.61 11.62
N PHE A 20 23.15 -2.06 11.53
CA PHE A 20 22.55 -1.61 10.27
C PHE A 20 23.39 -0.56 9.53
N SER A 21 24.14 0.26 10.28
CA SER A 21 25.01 1.31 9.72
C SER A 21 26.49 0.88 9.59
N ALA A 22 26.79 -0.42 9.68
CA ALA A 22 28.15 -0.92 9.52
C ALA A 22 28.72 -0.57 8.14
N GLU A 23 30.01 -0.20 8.10
CA GLU A 23 30.67 0.16 6.84
C GLU A 23 30.72 -1.02 5.86
N VAL A 24 30.52 -0.73 4.58
CA VAL A 24 30.51 -1.75 3.53
C VAL A 24 31.82 -2.53 3.50
N GLY A 25 31.72 -3.85 3.44
CA GLY A 25 32.89 -4.75 3.42
C GLY A 25 33.42 -5.15 4.80
N THR A 26 32.80 -4.66 5.88
CA THR A 26 33.06 -5.17 7.24
C THR A 26 32.30 -6.49 7.50
N PRO A 27 32.76 -7.33 8.44
CA PRO A 27 32.02 -8.50 8.90
C PRO A 27 30.61 -8.15 9.41
N GLU A 28 30.47 -7.02 10.09
CA GLU A 28 29.19 -6.52 10.61
C GLU A 28 28.23 -6.16 9.48
N ASN A 29 28.72 -5.58 8.38
CA ASN A 29 27.89 -5.32 7.20
C ASN A 29 27.44 -6.62 6.52
N ALA A 30 28.32 -7.63 6.41
CA ALA A 30 27.93 -8.95 5.90
C ALA A 30 26.90 -9.64 6.81
N GLU A 31 26.99 -9.45 8.13
CA GLU A 31 25.99 -9.91 9.10
C GLU A 31 24.66 -9.16 8.92
N ALA A 32 24.70 -7.83 8.74
CA ALA A 32 23.51 -7.01 8.50
C ALA A 32 22.78 -7.44 7.22
N GLU A 33 23.50 -7.69 6.11
CA GLU A 33 22.89 -8.20 4.88
C GLU A 33 22.20 -9.56 5.10
N ALA A 34 22.82 -10.47 5.84
CA ALA A 34 22.26 -11.77 6.14
C ALA A 34 21.04 -11.70 7.08
N LEU A 35 21.06 -10.79 8.07
CA LEU A 35 19.93 -10.55 8.97
C LEU A 35 18.75 -9.92 8.22
N ALA A 36 19.00 -8.94 7.36
CA ALA A 36 17.95 -8.27 6.58
C ALA A 36 17.16 -9.28 5.75
N ALA A 37 17.86 -10.18 5.05
CA ALA A 37 17.22 -11.24 4.27
C ALA A 37 16.40 -12.20 5.16
N ALA A 38 16.92 -12.58 6.33
CA ALA A 38 16.21 -13.48 7.25
C ALA A 38 14.97 -12.85 7.90
N ILE A 39 15.04 -11.55 8.22
CA ILE A 39 13.92 -10.74 8.73
C ILE A 39 12.84 -10.65 7.66
N GLU A 40 13.19 -10.26 6.42
CA GLU A 40 12.27 -10.15 5.30
C GLU A 40 11.53 -11.47 5.02
N ASP A 41 12.25 -12.60 5.03
CA ASP A 41 11.65 -13.92 4.84
C ASP A 41 10.64 -14.28 5.94
N TYR A 42 10.92 -13.91 7.20
CA TYR A 42 10.00 -14.11 8.32
C TYR A 42 8.78 -13.20 8.21
N GLU A 43 8.96 -11.91 7.91
CA GLU A 43 7.88 -10.93 7.77
C GLU A 43 6.92 -11.32 6.66
N LYS A 44 7.42 -11.71 5.48
CA LYS A 44 6.58 -12.14 4.35
C LYS A 44 5.59 -13.25 4.71
N ILE A 45 5.95 -14.14 5.62
CA ILE A 45 5.13 -15.29 6.03
C ILE A 45 4.25 -14.95 7.23
N ASN A 46 4.79 -14.24 8.22
CA ASN A 46 4.17 -14.08 9.54
C ASN A 46 3.54 -12.70 9.75
N LEU A 47 4.00 -11.68 9.02
CA LEU A 47 3.57 -10.29 9.11
C LEU A 47 3.20 -9.76 7.71
N PRO A 48 2.18 -10.35 7.06
CA PRO A 48 1.76 -9.89 5.74
C PRO A 48 1.40 -8.41 5.81
N LEU A 49 1.91 -7.63 4.85
CA LEU A 49 1.53 -6.22 4.72
C LEU A 49 0.00 -6.13 4.63
N PRO A 50 -0.62 -5.18 5.34
CA PRO A 50 -2.06 -4.99 5.24
C PRO A 50 -2.42 -4.68 3.79
N GLU A 51 -3.25 -5.52 3.17
CA GLU A 51 -3.75 -5.24 1.82
C GLU A 51 -4.58 -3.96 1.86
N ILE A 52 -4.09 -2.91 1.19
CA ILE A 52 -4.87 -1.71 0.95
C ILE A 52 -5.78 -1.94 -0.26
N THR A 53 -7.08 -1.86 -0.06
CA THR A 53 -8.03 -1.94 -1.19
C THR A 53 -7.86 -0.72 -2.09
N ALA A 54 -8.24 -0.84 -3.38
CA ALA A 54 -8.20 0.29 -4.30
C ALA A 54 -8.94 1.53 -3.75
N LEU A 55 -10.07 1.34 -3.08
CA LEU A 55 -10.85 2.42 -2.48
C LEU A 55 -10.11 3.10 -1.32
N GLN A 56 -9.51 2.31 -0.42
CA GLN A 56 -8.69 2.85 0.66
C GLN A 56 -7.47 3.59 0.12
N TYR A 57 -6.84 3.08 -0.93
CA TYR A 57 -5.68 3.73 -1.53
C TYR A 57 -6.04 5.07 -2.17
N ILE A 58 -7.17 5.16 -2.87
CA ILE A 58 -7.70 6.42 -3.40
C ILE A 58 -8.00 7.41 -2.27
N ALA A 59 -8.68 6.97 -1.22
CA ALA A 59 -9.04 7.82 -0.08
C ALA A 59 -7.80 8.36 0.65
N GLU A 60 -6.80 7.50 0.87
CA GLU A 60 -5.55 7.88 1.51
C GLU A 60 -4.76 8.88 0.66
N ARG A 61 -4.73 8.68 -0.67
CA ARG A 61 -4.09 9.63 -1.59
C ARG A 61 -4.79 10.98 -1.61
N MET A 62 -6.12 11.00 -1.62
CA MET A 62 -6.89 12.24 -1.48
C MET A 62 -6.56 12.95 -0.16
N HIS A 63 -6.46 12.22 0.95
CA HIS A 63 -6.10 12.76 2.25
C HIS A 63 -4.68 13.34 2.26
N GLN A 64 -3.69 12.59 1.79
CA GLN A 64 -2.28 13.02 1.73
C GLN A 64 -2.06 14.28 0.88
N GLN A 65 -2.84 14.42 -0.19
CA GLN A 65 -2.72 15.55 -1.12
C GLN A 65 -3.69 16.70 -0.81
N GLY A 66 -4.57 16.53 0.20
CA GLY A 66 -5.58 17.52 0.53
C GLY A 66 -6.68 17.70 -0.52
N VAL A 67 -6.88 16.70 -1.39
CA VAL A 67 -7.90 16.75 -2.47
C VAL A 67 -9.30 16.63 -1.87
N THR A 68 -10.14 17.62 -2.13
CA THR A 68 -11.51 17.64 -1.63
C THR A 68 -12.44 16.77 -2.50
N LEU A 69 -13.59 16.39 -1.94
CA LEU A 69 -14.63 15.68 -2.70
C LEU A 69 -15.13 16.50 -3.90
N ALA A 70 -15.12 17.83 -3.80
CA ALA A 70 -15.57 18.72 -4.87
C ALA A 70 -14.59 18.70 -6.05
N GLU A 71 -13.29 18.86 -5.79
CA GLU A 71 -12.24 18.81 -6.82
C GLU A 71 -12.14 17.42 -7.46
N PHE A 72 -12.31 16.36 -6.66
CA PHE A 72 -12.38 14.99 -7.15
C PHE A 72 -13.57 14.80 -8.09
N ALA A 73 -14.76 15.28 -7.71
CA ALA A 73 -15.95 15.20 -8.55
C ALA A 73 -15.81 16.00 -9.85
N GLU A 74 -15.25 17.21 -9.77
CA GLU A 74 -15.01 18.08 -10.93
C GLU A 74 -14.06 17.44 -11.94
N THR A 75 -12.95 16.87 -11.46
CA THR A 75 -11.96 16.17 -12.31
C THR A 75 -12.60 14.99 -13.05
N LEU A 76 -13.47 14.25 -12.37
CA LEU A 76 -14.22 13.14 -12.97
C LEU A 76 -15.40 13.60 -13.85
N LYS A 77 -15.59 14.92 -14.02
CA LYS A 77 -16.74 15.53 -14.72
C LYS A 77 -18.07 14.97 -14.21
N SER A 78 -18.17 14.82 -12.88
CA SER A 78 -19.27 14.16 -12.20
C SER A 78 -19.80 15.00 -11.03
N THR A 79 -20.86 14.51 -10.39
CA THR A 79 -21.43 15.16 -9.21
C THR A 79 -20.75 14.67 -7.94
N PRO A 80 -20.73 15.47 -6.85
CA PRO A 80 -20.23 15.02 -5.54
C PRO A 80 -20.91 13.75 -5.03
N GLY A 81 -22.19 13.54 -5.39
CA GLY A 81 -22.92 12.31 -5.06
C GLY A 81 -22.38 11.08 -5.77
N ILE A 82 -22.04 11.18 -7.06
CA ILE A 82 -21.43 10.08 -7.81
C ILE A 82 -20.01 9.83 -7.32
N ALA A 83 -19.21 10.88 -7.12
CA ALA A 83 -17.88 10.79 -6.54
C ALA A 83 -17.89 10.06 -5.19
N LYS A 84 -18.80 10.43 -4.30
CA LYS A 84 -19.00 9.75 -3.00
C LYS A 84 -19.39 8.28 -3.18
N ALA A 85 -20.25 7.97 -4.14
CA ALA A 85 -20.68 6.60 -4.40
C ALA A 85 -19.54 5.70 -4.93
N LEU A 86 -18.58 6.28 -5.68
CA LEU A 86 -17.36 5.60 -6.11
C LEU A 86 -16.44 5.34 -4.91
N LEU A 87 -16.19 6.36 -4.08
CA LEU A 87 -15.32 6.24 -2.89
C LEU A 87 -15.88 5.28 -1.84
N SER A 88 -17.20 5.18 -1.72
CA SER A 88 -17.86 4.21 -0.83
C SER A 88 -17.98 2.81 -1.42
N GLY A 89 -17.57 2.60 -2.67
CA GLY A 89 -17.69 1.33 -3.38
C GLY A 89 -19.10 0.94 -3.77
N THR A 90 -20.11 1.79 -3.53
CA THR A 90 -21.50 1.54 -3.95
C THR A 90 -21.71 1.64 -5.46
N ARG A 91 -20.78 2.29 -6.15
CA ARG A 91 -20.68 2.33 -7.61
C ARG A 91 -19.29 1.82 -8.03
N PRO A 92 -19.20 0.96 -9.06
CA PRO A 92 -17.90 0.48 -9.51
C PRO A 92 -17.12 1.56 -10.24
N ILE A 93 -15.79 1.50 -10.11
CA ILE A 93 -14.82 2.26 -10.89
C ILE A 93 -14.51 1.48 -12.17
N ASP A 94 -14.91 2.03 -13.32
CA ASP A 94 -14.53 1.49 -14.63
C ASP A 94 -13.11 1.91 -15.05
N ALA A 95 -12.60 1.35 -16.14
CA ALA A 95 -11.23 1.60 -16.58
C ALA A 95 -10.96 3.08 -16.95
N ALA A 96 -11.94 3.79 -17.50
CA ALA A 96 -11.78 5.19 -17.86
C ALA A 96 -11.70 6.08 -16.61
N THR A 97 -12.58 5.83 -15.66
CA THR A 97 -12.61 6.50 -14.35
C THR A 97 -11.33 6.20 -13.57
N ALA A 98 -10.86 4.95 -13.60
CA ALA A 98 -9.63 4.52 -12.93
C ALA A 98 -8.40 5.27 -13.44
N VAL A 99 -8.30 5.50 -14.75
CA VAL A 99 -7.22 6.32 -15.36
C VAL A 99 -7.31 7.77 -14.89
N ALA A 100 -8.49 8.38 -14.92
CA ALA A 100 -8.68 9.77 -14.47
C ALA A 100 -8.32 9.96 -12.98
N ILE A 101 -8.71 9.00 -12.13
CA ILE A 101 -8.33 9.00 -10.70
C ILE A 101 -6.81 8.88 -10.55
N ALA A 102 -6.18 8.00 -11.32
CA ALA A 102 -4.74 7.78 -11.23
C ALA A 102 -3.93 9.00 -11.68
N GLU A 103 -4.36 9.71 -12.72
CA GLU A 103 -3.75 10.96 -13.16
C GLU A 103 -3.92 12.07 -12.11
N LEU A 104 -5.11 12.22 -11.53
CA LEU A 104 -5.38 13.21 -10.50
C LEU A 104 -4.53 13.00 -9.25
N LEU A 105 -4.46 11.75 -8.78
CA LEU A 105 -3.84 11.40 -7.51
C LEU A 105 -2.38 10.95 -7.65
N CYS A 106 -1.80 11.05 -8.84
CA CYS A 106 -0.44 10.57 -9.15
C CYS A 106 -0.22 9.12 -8.69
N ILE A 107 -1.21 8.25 -8.93
CA ILE A 107 -1.15 6.83 -8.60
C ILE A 107 -0.58 6.07 -9.80
N GLU A 108 0.54 5.36 -9.62
CA GLU A 108 1.06 4.49 -10.66
C GLU A 108 0.12 3.30 -10.93
N GLY A 109 -0.01 2.92 -12.20
CA GLY A 109 -0.71 1.70 -12.59
C GLY A 109 -2.25 1.77 -12.53
N GLY A 110 -2.86 2.92 -12.83
CA GLY A 110 -4.31 3.20 -12.64
C GLY A 110 -5.33 2.13 -13.02
N ARG A 111 -5.04 1.19 -13.92
CA ARG A 111 -5.92 0.04 -14.21
C ARG A 111 -6.08 -0.92 -13.02
N SER A 112 -5.17 -0.91 -12.05
CA SER A 112 -5.28 -1.65 -10.79
C SER A 112 -6.41 -1.12 -9.89
N LEU A 113 -6.93 0.08 -10.16
CA LEU A 113 -8.02 0.70 -9.40
C LEU A 113 -9.41 0.28 -9.88
N VAL A 114 -9.51 -0.51 -10.95
CA VAL A 114 -10.80 -1.02 -11.45
C VAL A 114 -11.42 -1.95 -10.41
N THR A 115 -12.64 -1.63 -9.99
CA THR A 115 -13.38 -2.45 -9.02
C THR A 115 -14.48 -3.25 -9.73
N PRO A 116 -14.73 -4.51 -9.36
CA PRO A 116 -15.82 -5.28 -9.95
C PRO A 116 -17.18 -4.63 -9.66
N ALA A 117 -18.16 -4.86 -10.55
CA ALA A 117 -19.53 -4.42 -10.31
C ALA A 117 -20.06 -5.01 -9.01
N VAL A 118 -20.64 -4.17 -8.15
CA VAL A 118 -21.31 -4.61 -6.92
C VAL A 118 -22.46 -5.52 -7.34
N ARG A 119 -22.34 -6.82 -7.05
CA ARG A 119 -23.50 -7.72 -7.13
C ARG A 119 -24.41 -7.34 -5.97
N THR A 120 -25.52 -6.69 -6.26
CA THR A 120 -26.62 -6.59 -5.31
C THR A 120 -27.08 -8.02 -5.03
N ALA A 121 -26.88 -8.50 -3.80
CA ALA A 121 -27.53 -9.72 -3.34
C ALA A 121 -29.05 -9.48 -3.43
N ALA A 122 -29.73 -10.33 -4.20
CA ALA A 122 -31.18 -10.36 -4.31
C ALA A 122 -31.81 -10.95 -3.05
#